data_AF-A0A9X3XG88-F1
#
_entry.id   AF-A0A9X3XG88-F1
#
_cell.length_a   1.000
_cell.length_b   1.000
_cell.length_c   1.000
_cell.angle_alpha   90.00
_cell.angle_beta   90.00
_cell.angle_gamma   90.00
#
_symmetry.space_group_name_H-M   'P 1'
#
loop_
_entity.id
_entity.type
_entity.pdbx_description
1 polymer ?
#
loop_
_entity_poly.entity_id
_entity_poly.type
_entity_poly.pdbx_seq_one_letter_code
_entity_poly.pdbx_strand_id
1 'polypeptide(L)'
;MITKKPKTGGEIDSYCTKCKLDLTHRIIAMVGDEVKKVECKTCGSHHLYRRPKSEKLAPLAPKTKAASATKREGSGEERKTSGARASAAAQRERDQTIQWEHAIAGQPMGAFKPYRVTLTLGPGELVRHPKFGDGVVARVIDRGKVEILFKDGPKTMAHGQVV
;
A
#
# COMPACT_ATOMS: atom_id res chain seq x y z
N MET A 1 43.84 -2.38 9.46
CA MET A 1 42.90 -1.59 8.63
C MET A 1 42.06 -0.77 9.59
N ILE A 2 42.20 0.56 9.57
CA ILE A 2 41.57 1.44 10.56
C ILE A 2 40.07 1.49 10.24
N THR A 3 39.27 0.70 10.94
CA THR A 3 37.80 0.81 10.98
C THR A 3 37.43 2.06 11.75
N LYS A 4 37.65 3.23 11.12
CA LYS A 4 37.19 4.52 11.63
C LYS A 4 35.67 4.41 11.76
N LYS A 5 35.18 4.51 13.00
CA LYS A 5 33.74 4.60 13.27
C LYS A 5 33.15 5.70 12.37
N PRO A 6 32.03 5.44 11.69
CA PRO A 6 31.38 6.48 10.90
C PRO A 6 31.08 7.64 11.84
N LYS A 7 31.43 8.84 11.43
CA LYS A 7 31.16 10.08 12.17
C LYS A 7 30.43 11.05 11.25
N THR A 8 29.65 11.95 11.82
CA THR A 8 29.01 13.02 11.05
C THR A 8 30.05 13.81 10.26
N GLY A 9 29.77 14.05 8.98
CA GLY A 9 30.70 14.66 8.04
C GLY A 9 31.75 13.72 7.45
N GLY A 10 31.82 12.46 7.89
CA GLY A 10 32.65 11.41 7.28
C GLY A 10 32.07 10.88 5.98
N GLU A 11 32.86 10.05 5.30
CA GLU A 11 32.49 9.41 4.04
C GLU A 11 32.07 7.95 4.27
N ILE A 12 31.04 7.51 3.56
CA ILE A 12 30.50 6.15 3.64
C ILE A 12 29.95 5.72 2.28
N ASP A 13 30.13 4.45 1.91
CA ASP A 13 29.51 3.89 0.72
C ASP A 13 28.04 3.52 1.01
N SER A 14 27.15 4.02 0.16
CA SER A 14 25.70 3.83 0.28
C SER A 14 25.10 3.72 -1.12
N TYR A 15 23.97 3.02 -1.22
CA TYR A 15 23.23 2.96 -2.47
C TYR A 15 22.44 4.25 -2.72
N CYS A 16 22.74 4.95 -3.80
CA CYS A 16 22.01 6.15 -4.19
C CYS A 16 20.78 5.79 -5.02
N THR A 17 19.59 6.21 -4.59
CA THR A 17 18.35 5.97 -5.35
C THR A 17 18.23 6.82 -6.62
N LYS A 18 18.95 7.95 -6.71
CA LYS A 18 18.98 8.79 -7.92
C LYS A 18 19.99 8.28 -8.94
N CYS A 19 21.23 8.01 -8.53
CA CYS A 19 22.26 7.47 -9.42
C CYS A 19 22.10 5.97 -9.69
N LYS A 20 21.30 5.27 -8.87
CA LYS A 20 21.05 3.83 -8.93
C LYS A 20 22.32 2.98 -8.80
N LEU A 21 23.35 3.53 -8.14
CA LEU A 21 24.68 2.95 -7.96
C LEU A 21 25.12 3.08 -6.50
N ASP A 22 25.97 2.16 -6.06
CA ASP A 22 26.70 2.23 -4.80
C ASP A 22 27.87 3.21 -4.98
N LEU A 23 27.76 4.38 -4.36
CA LEU A 23 28.71 5.48 -4.50
C LEU A 23 29.15 5.98 -3.13
N THR A 24 30.17 6.84 -3.11
CA THR A 24 30.61 7.52 -1.89
C THR A 24 29.62 8.63 -1.51
N HIS A 25 29.11 8.56 -0.29
CA HIS A 25 28.20 9.53 0.30
C HIS A 25 28.85 10.19 1.53
N ARG A 26 28.43 11.42 1.84
CA ARG A 26 28.79 12.13 3.06
C ARG A 26 27.70 11.94 4.11
N ILE A 27 28.08 11.65 5.35
CA ILE A 27 27.15 11.49 6.46
C ILE A 27 26.64 12.87 6.91
N ILE A 28 25.34 13.12 6.77
CA ILE A 28 24.70 14.38 7.21
C ILE A 28 24.17 14.25 8.63
N ALA A 29 23.50 13.14 8.93
CA ALA A 29 22.86 12.93 10.22
C ALA A 29 23.10 11.51 10.73
N MET A 30 23.58 11.44 11.96
CA MET A 30 23.68 10.22 12.76
C MET A 30 22.73 10.31 13.96
N VAL A 31 22.21 9.16 14.38
CA VAL A 31 21.45 9.02 15.63
C VAL A 31 22.15 7.96 16.46
N GLY A 32 22.79 8.37 17.55
CA GLY A 32 23.75 7.52 18.27
C GLY A 32 24.89 7.11 17.34
N ASP A 33 25.17 5.81 17.28
CA ASP A 33 26.19 5.23 16.40
C ASP A 33 25.67 4.85 14.99
N GLU A 34 24.39 5.10 14.69
CA GLU A 34 23.77 4.73 13.41
C GLU A 34 23.66 5.93 12.44
N VAL A 35 24.13 5.73 11.21
CA VAL A 35 23.96 6.70 10.13
C VAL A 35 22.53 6.66 9.61
N LYS A 36 21.79 7.78 9.70
CA LYS A 36 20.41 7.87 9.18
C LYS A 36 20.32 8.53 7.82
N LYS A 37 21.03 9.63 7.60
CA LYS A 37 20.88 10.45 6.39
C LYS A 37 22.24 10.73 5.77
N VAL A 38 22.33 10.54 4.46
CA VAL A 38 23.56 10.69 3.69
C VAL A 38 23.32 11.55 2.44
N GLU A 39 24.34 12.27 2.03
CA GLU A 39 24.40 13.08 0.81
C GLU A 39 25.28 12.38 -0.22
N CYS A 40 24.76 12.12 -1.41
CA CYS A 40 25.56 11.57 -2.50
C CYS A 40 26.57 12.60 -2.99
N LYS A 41 27.87 12.30 -2.98
CA LYS A 41 28.89 13.24 -3.49
C LYS A 41 28.84 13.38 -5.02
N THR A 42 28.18 12.47 -5.73
CA THR A 42 28.05 12.50 -7.20
C THR A 42 26.87 13.33 -7.68
N CYS A 43 25.70 13.24 -7.04
CA CYS A 43 24.50 13.97 -7.46
C CYS A 43 24.00 15.02 -6.46
N GLY A 44 24.67 15.19 -5.33
CA GLY A 44 24.28 16.11 -4.25
C GLY A 44 22.98 15.73 -3.53
N SER A 45 22.34 14.61 -3.88
CA SER A 45 21.04 14.26 -3.31
C SER A 45 21.16 13.75 -1.88
N HIS A 46 20.27 14.23 -1.02
CA HIS A 46 20.12 13.70 0.33
C HIS A 46 19.09 12.57 0.36
N HIS A 47 19.43 11.43 0.95
CA HIS A 47 18.50 10.32 1.19
C HIS A 47 18.86 9.56 2.47
N LEU A 48 17.97 8.65 2.88
CA LEU A 48 18.22 7.77 4.02
C LEU A 48 19.32 6.75 3.68
N TYR A 49 20.22 6.49 4.63
CA TYR A 49 21.32 5.55 4.44
C TYR A 49 20.80 4.16 4.06
N ARG A 50 21.38 3.59 3.01
CA ARG A 50 21.03 2.26 2.53
C ARG A 50 22.32 1.49 2.34
N ARG A 51 22.48 0.39 3.10
CA ARG A 51 23.68 -0.45 3.06
C ARG A 51 24.02 -0.82 1.61
N PRO A 52 25.28 -0.68 1.20
CA PRO A 52 25.68 -0.95 -0.16
C PRO A 52 25.50 -2.43 -0.47
N LYS A 53 25.18 -2.75 -1.73
CA LYS A 53 24.89 -4.13 -2.14
C LYS A 53 26.08 -5.08 -1.90
N SER A 54 27.29 -4.52 -1.85
CA SER A 54 28.58 -5.21 -1.64
C SER A 54 28.73 -5.85 -0.25
N GLU A 55 28.05 -5.33 0.78
CA GLU A 55 28.13 -5.89 2.15
C GLU A 55 27.07 -6.95 2.45
N LYS A 56 26.19 -7.27 1.49
CA LYS A 56 25.14 -8.31 1.67
C LYS A 56 25.69 -9.75 1.63
N LEU A 57 27.01 -9.92 1.47
CA LEU A 57 27.68 -11.20 1.19
C LEU A 57 28.63 -11.69 2.31
N ALA A 58 28.65 -11.07 3.49
CA ALA A 58 29.41 -11.61 4.63
C ALA A 58 28.47 -12.28 5.67
N PRO A 59 28.37 -13.63 5.70
CA PRO A 59 27.63 -14.35 6.73
C PRO A 59 28.58 -14.87 7.82
N LEU A 60 28.29 -14.55 9.09
CA LEU A 60 28.66 -15.40 10.23
C LEU A 60 27.35 -15.91 10.89
N ALA A 61 26.72 -16.82 10.15
CA ALA A 61 26.21 -18.15 10.50
C ALA A 61 25.96 -18.55 12.00
N PRO A 62 25.28 -19.68 12.27
CA PRO A 62 23.97 -20.12 11.77
C PRO A 62 23.16 -20.97 12.81
N LYS A 63 21.81 -21.00 12.76
CA LYS A 63 20.91 -22.19 12.93
C LYS A 63 19.54 -21.76 12.38
N THR A 64 18.85 -22.40 11.44
CA THR A 64 18.99 -23.66 10.71
C THR A 64 18.14 -23.56 9.42
N LYS A 65 18.60 -24.29 8.41
CA LYS A 65 18.05 -24.60 7.06
C LYS A 65 16.54 -24.95 7.06
N ALA A 66 15.76 -24.88 5.98
CA ALA A 66 15.95 -24.47 4.59
C ALA A 66 14.57 -24.31 3.90
N ALA A 67 14.55 -23.39 2.92
CA ALA A 67 13.75 -23.33 1.69
C ALA A 67 12.31 -23.87 1.67
N SER A 68 11.34 -22.97 1.51
CA SER A 68 10.89 -22.55 0.17
C SER A 68 9.91 -21.39 0.27
N ALA A 69 9.85 -20.61 -0.80
CA ALA A 69 9.10 -19.37 -0.92
C ALA A 69 7.66 -19.50 -0.41
N THR A 70 7.27 -18.61 0.51
CA THR A 70 6.23 -17.59 0.30
C THR A 70 5.83 -16.99 1.65
N LYS A 71 5.88 -15.64 1.70
CA LYS A 71 5.15 -14.80 2.65
C LYS A 71 5.57 -14.95 4.13
N ARG A 72 5.04 -14.06 4.97
CA ARG A 72 5.19 -13.87 6.43
C ARG A 72 6.03 -12.63 6.76
N GLU A 73 5.44 -11.46 7.05
CA GLU A 73 4.61 -11.12 8.23
C GLU A 73 5.22 -11.72 9.51
N GLY A 74 6.02 -10.94 10.24
CA GLY A 74 5.60 -10.15 11.42
C GLY A 74 6.40 -10.73 12.62
N SER A 75 6.91 -10.01 13.62
CA SER A 75 6.48 -8.86 14.44
C SER A 75 7.77 -8.24 15.07
N GLY A 76 7.85 -7.07 15.70
CA GLY A 76 6.87 -6.13 16.24
C GLY A 76 7.45 -4.70 16.26
N GLU A 77 6.64 -3.65 16.19
CA GLU A 77 5.83 -3.10 17.32
C GLU A 77 6.73 -2.09 18.03
N GLU A 78 6.81 -0.82 17.60
CA GLU A 78 5.90 0.23 18.10
C GLU A 78 5.79 1.46 17.17
N ARG A 79 6.24 1.39 15.91
CA ARG A 79 6.24 2.57 15.00
C ARG A 79 5.76 2.30 13.58
N LYS A 80 4.72 1.47 13.42
CA LYS A 80 4.21 0.99 12.12
C LYS A 80 2.74 1.29 11.82
N THR A 81 2.16 2.34 12.40
CA THR A 81 0.71 2.57 12.27
C THR A 81 0.29 3.45 11.10
N SER A 82 1.18 4.26 10.52
CA SER A 82 0.80 5.22 9.45
C SER A 82 1.10 4.71 8.03
N GLY A 83 2.31 4.22 7.76
CA GLY A 83 2.71 3.80 6.41
C GLY A 83 2.08 2.48 5.93
N ALA A 84 1.84 1.53 6.84
CA ALA A 84 1.21 0.25 6.50
C ALA A 84 -0.30 0.37 6.31
N ARG A 85 -0.95 1.33 6.99
CA ARG A 85 -2.38 1.62 6.80
C ARG A 85 -2.64 2.28 5.44
N ALA A 86 -1.77 3.18 5.00
CA ALA A 86 -1.88 3.83 3.70
C ALA A 86 -1.69 2.83 2.53
N SER A 87 -0.73 1.91 2.63
CA SER A 87 -0.52 0.88 1.60
C SER A 87 -1.58 -0.22 1.63
N ALA A 88 -2.09 -0.60 2.81
CA ALA A 88 -3.19 -1.55 2.94
C ALA A 88 -4.53 -0.96 2.46
N ALA A 89 -4.79 0.34 2.68
CA ALA A 89 -5.96 1.03 2.16
C ALA A 89 -5.94 1.05 0.62
N ALA A 90 -4.83 1.48 0.02
CA ALA A 90 -4.68 1.50 -1.44
C ALA A 90 -4.77 0.11 -2.08
N GLN A 91 -4.33 -0.94 -1.36
CA GLN A 91 -4.46 -2.31 -1.86
C GLN A 91 -5.91 -2.81 -1.76
N ARG A 92 -6.61 -2.50 -0.66
CA ARG A 92 -8.04 -2.80 -0.52
C ARG A 92 -8.88 -2.09 -1.56
N GLU A 93 -8.58 -0.83 -1.89
CA GLU A 93 -9.26 -0.09 -2.96
C GLU A 93 -9.09 -0.79 -4.32
N ARG A 94 -7.87 -1.22 -4.66
CA ARG A 94 -7.63 -1.99 -5.90
C ARG A 94 -8.35 -3.33 -5.91
N ASP A 95 -8.29 -4.08 -4.80
CA ASP A 95 -8.98 -5.36 -4.67
C ASP A 95 -10.50 -5.18 -4.82
N GLN A 96 -11.05 -4.09 -4.28
CA GLN A 96 -12.47 -3.73 -4.42
C GLN A 96 -12.84 -3.32 -5.85
N THR A 97 -11.99 -2.57 -6.56
CA THR A 97 -12.23 -2.25 -7.98
C THR A 97 -12.22 -3.52 -8.83
N ILE A 98 -11.29 -4.44 -8.58
CA ILE A 98 -11.24 -5.73 -9.28
C ILE A 98 -12.52 -6.53 -9.00
N GLN A 99 -12.98 -6.57 -7.74
CA GLN A 99 -14.24 -7.22 -7.37
C GLN A 99 -15.46 -6.60 -8.09
N TRP A 100 -15.48 -5.28 -8.24
CA TRP A 100 -16.51 -4.58 -9.00
C TRP A 100 -16.47 -4.95 -10.48
N GLU A 101 -15.29 -4.92 -11.10
CA GLU A 101 -15.10 -5.27 -12.51
C GLU A 101 -15.56 -6.71 -12.79
N HIS A 102 -15.21 -7.65 -11.91
CA HIS A 102 -15.66 -9.04 -12.02
C HIS A 102 -17.18 -9.22 -11.85
N ALA A 103 -17.82 -8.42 -10.99
CA ALA A 103 -19.27 -8.51 -10.76
C ALA A 103 -20.08 -7.87 -11.90
N ILE A 104 -19.52 -6.87 -12.58
CA ILE A 104 -20.15 -6.19 -13.72
C ILE A 104 -19.83 -6.90 -15.05
N ALA A 105 -18.70 -7.59 -15.14
CA ALA A 105 -18.29 -8.35 -16.32
C ALA A 105 -19.30 -9.45 -16.67
N GLY A 106 -20.09 -9.20 -17.71
CA GLY A 106 -21.05 -10.15 -18.26
C GLY A 106 -22.52 -9.87 -17.92
N GLN A 107 -22.83 -8.79 -17.19
CA GLN A 107 -24.22 -8.43 -16.92
C GLN A 107 -24.78 -7.50 -18.01
N PRO A 108 -25.94 -7.83 -18.61
CA PRO A 108 -26.54 -7.01 -19.66
C PRO A 108 -27.01 -5.68 -19.08
N MET A 109 -26.95 -4.59 -19.87
CA MET A 109 -27.35 -3.25 -19.45
C MET A 109 -28.81 -3.12 -18.97
N GLY A 110 -29.66 -4.11 -19.28
CA GLY A 110 -31.04 -4.21 -18.79
C GLY A 110 -31.19 -4.84 -17.40
N ALA A 111 -30.15 -5.45 -16.84
CA ALA A 111 -30.16 -5.96 -15.46
C ALA A 111 -30.01 -4.85 -14.41
N PHE A 112 -29.58 -3.66 -14.83
CA PHE A 112 -29.37 -2.50 -13.95
C PHE A 112 -30.68 -1.77 -13.70
N LYS A 113 -31.18 -1.83 -12.47
CA LYS A 113 -32.33 -1.03 -12.06
C LYS A 113 -31.91 0.43 -11.86
N PRO A 114 -32.71 1.42 -12.32
CA PRO A 114 -32.44 2.82 -12.01
C PRO A 114 -32.53 3.02 -10.51
N TYR A 115 -31.49 3.63 -9.91
CA TYR A 115 -31.47 3.91 -8.48
C TYR A 115 -32.66 4.80 -8.08
N ARG A 116 -33.44 4.33 -7.10
CA ARG A 116 -34.47 5.11 -6.42
C ARG A 116 -34.42 4.82 -4.93
N VAL A 117 -34.52 5.86 -4.11
CA VAL A 117 -34.50 5.74 -2.65
C VAL A 117 -35.70 4.94 -2.10
N THR A 118 -36.79 4.86 -2.84
CA THR A 118 -37.99 4.08 -2.50
C THR A 118 -37.86 2.59 -2.87
N LEU A 119 -36.90 2.24 -3.74
CA LEU A 119 -36.68 0.86 -4.16
C LEU A 119 -36.00 0.08 -3.03
N THR A 120 -36.49 -1.12 -2.73
CA THR A 120 -35.79 -2.04 -1.83
C THR A 120 -34.75 -2.81 -2.63
N LEU A 121 -33.50 -2.72 -2.21
CA LEU A 121 -32.33 -3.32 -2.86
C LEU A 121 -31.79 -4.50 -2.04
N GLY A 122 -31.60 -5.65 -2.68
CA GLY A 122 -30.99 -6.83 -2.08
C GLY A 122 -29.48 -6.93 -2.35
N PRO A 123 -28.73 -7.74 -1.58
CA PRO A 123 -27.34 -8.03 -1.87
C PRO A 123 -27.20 -8.72 -3.24
N GLY A 124 -26.22 -8.32 -4.04
CA GLY A 124 -25.98 -8.80 -5.40
C GLY A 124 -26.83 -8.12 -6.48
N GLU A 125 -27.70 -7.19 -6.13
CA GLU A 125 -28.53 -6.47 -7.10
C GLU A 125 -27.74 -5.38 -7.84
N LEU A 126 -28.06 -5.17 -9.11
CA LEU A 126 -27.36 -4.23 -9.98
C LEU A 126 -28.15 -2.93 -10.08
N VAL A 127 -27.46 -1.83 -9.85
CA VAL A 127 -28.05 -0.50 -9.71
C VAL A 127 -27.30 0.48 -10.59
N ARG A 128 -28.03 1.29 -11.36
CA ARG A 128 -27.47 2.42 -12.10
C ARG A 128 -27.80 3.73 -11.40
N HIS A 129 -26.76 4.47 -11.03
CA HIS A 129 -26.89 5.80 -10.45
C HIS A 129 -26.41 6.87 -11.44
N PRO A 130 -27.14 7.98 -11.66
CA PRO A 130 -26.76 9.00 -12.65
C PRO A 130 -25.40 9.68 -12.39
N LYS A 131 -24.99 9.77 -11.12
CA LYS A 131 -23.69 10.36 -10.71
C LYS A 131 -22.53 9.36 -10.60
N PHE A 132 -22.82 8.09 -10.28
CA PHE A 132 -21.79 7.09 -9.91
C PHE A 132 -21.69 5.95 -10.92
N GLY A 133 -22.55 5.93 -11.94
CA GLY A 133 -22.59 4.89 -12.95
C GLY A 133 -23.21 3.59 -12.44
N ASP A 134 -22.72 2.49 -13.01
CA ASP A 134 -23.18 1.15 -12.71
C ASP A 134 -22.53 0.62 -11.42
N GLY A 135 -23.33 0.05 -10.53
CA GLY A 135 -22.90 -0.47 -9.26
C GLY A 135 -23.60 -1.77 -8.91
N VAL A 136 -22.97 -2.57 -8.05
CA VAL A 136 -23.54 -3.80 -7.50
C VAL A 136 -23.68 -3.66 -6.00
N VAL A 137 -24.81 -4.06 -5.45
CA VAL A 137 -25.04 -4.02 -4.00
C VAL A 137 -24.13 -5.07 -3.34
N ALA A 138 -23.09 -4.62 -2.65
CA ALA A 138 -22.16 -5.49 -1.94
C ALA A 138 -22.84 -6.13 -0.72
N ARG A 139 -23.56 -5.32 0.07
CA ARG A 139 -24.35 -5.80 1.21
C ARG A 139 -25.38 -4.76 1.67
N VAL A 140 -26.41 -5.24 2.36
CA VAL A 140 -27.35 -4.40 3.10
C VAL A 140 -26.77 -4.16 4.50
N ILE A 141 -26.59 -2.90 4.89
CA ILE A 141 -26.05 -2.54 6.21
C ILE A 141 -27.19 -2.46 7.22
N ASP A 142 -28.25 -1.71 6.88
CA ASP A 142 -29.41 -1.45 7.75
C ASP A 142 -30.70 -1.52 6.92
N ARG A 143 -31.86 -1.51 7.60
CA ARG A 143 -33.20 -1.46 6.97
C ARG A 143 -33.39 -0.34 5.94
N GLY A 144 -32.58 0.72 6.00
CA GLY A 144 -32.61 1.83 5.04
C GLY A 144 -31.28 2.11 4.34
N LYS A 145 -30.22 1.34 4.59
CA LYS A 145 -28.87 1.62 4.08
C LYS A 145 -28.26 0.39 3.43
N VAL A 146 -27.71 0.60 2.23
CA VAL A 146 -27.01 -0.41 1.46
C VAL A 146 -25.61 0.07 1.10
N GLU A 147 -24.66 -0.83 1.05
CA GLU A 147 -23.35 -0.59 0.48
C GLU A 147 -23.36 -1.05 -0.97
N ILE A 148 -23.19 -0.10 -1.89
CA ILE A 148 -23.11 -0.37 -3.33
C ILE A 148 -21.67 -0.15 -3.75
N LEU A 149 -21.07 -1.18 -4.35
CA LEU A 149 -19.76 -1.12 -4.93
C LEU A 149 -19.87 -0.50 -6.33
N PHE A 150 -19.19 0.63 -6.53
CA PHE A 150 -19.07 1.33 -7.80
C PHE A 150 -17.63 1.29 -8.31
N LYS A 151 -17.40 1.76 -9.54
CA LYS A 151 -16.06 1.92 -10.12
C LYS A 151 -15.11 2.75 -9.25
N ASP A 152 -15.63 3.84 -8.69
CA ASP A 152 -14.89 4.77 -7.83
C ASP A 152 -14.74 4.26 -6.38
N GLY A 153 -15.29 3.08 -6.06
CA GLY A 153 -15.22 2.46 -4.74
C GLY A 153 -16.59 2.19 -4.11
N PRO A 154 -16.61 1.58 -2.91
CA PRO A 154 -17.83 1.28 -2.18
C PRO A 154 -18.48 2.56 -1.64
N LYS A 155 -19.79 2.69 -1.82
CA LYS A 155 -20.57 3.84 -1.39
C LYS A 155 -21.82 3.40 -0.65
N THR A 156 -22.02 3.96 0.52
CA THR A 156 -23.26 3.76 1.27
C THR A 156 -24.37 4.62 0.70
N MET A 157 -25.49 3.99 0.34
CA MET A 157 -26.65 4.60 -0.31
C MET A 157 -27.91 4.24 0.48
N ALA A 158 -28.96 5.05 0.34
CA ALA A 158 -30.24 4.82 1.00
C ALA A 158 -31.18 4.00 0.10
N HIS A 159 -31.93 3.08 0.69
CA HIS A 159 -32.92 2.25 -0.02
C HIS A 159 -34.18 2.09 0.83
N GLY A 160 -35.29 1.69 0.22
CA GLY A 160 -36.51 1.35 0.94
C GLY A 160 -37.06 2.47 1.84
N GLN A 161 -36.78 3.74 1.52
CA GLN A 161 -37.37 4.86 2.24
C GLN A 161 -38.86 4.95 1.90
N VAL A 162 -39.69 4.69 2.91
CA VAL A 162 -41.13 4.97 2.86
C VAL A 162 -41.28 6.47 3.10
N VAL A 163 -41.77 7.19 2.10
CA VAL A 163 -42.22 8.59 2.24
C VAL A 163 -43.65 8.58 2.77
#